data_AF-A0A6L8I4D9-F1
#
_entry.id   AF-A0A6L8I4D9-F1
#
_cell.length_a   1.000
_cell.length_b   1.000
_cell.length_c   1.000
_cell.angle_alpha   90.00
_cell.angle_beta   90.00
_cell.angle_gamma   90.00
#
_symmetry.space_group_name_H-M   'P 1'
#
loop_
_entity.id
_entity.type
_entity.pdbx_description
1 polymer ?
#
loop_
_entity_poly.entity_id
_entity_poly.type
_entity_poly.pdbx_seq_one_letter_code
_entity_poly.pdbx_strand_id
1 'polypeptide(L)'
;MDWLRLHGLDARLVQDVLAAFRAGALSSRPFPEQAPPDQVEDTVRLPAKNECFAEIVVPVLASGFGDDADVMEALRGIEFAELPADGPRIPHTVDPGRGDPPVVVMAWQGRVDDLACLVHECAHALQIRLSDHDVMPPLAREACAFLGELLLVEHARRHDPALFGALLQSWTAENATYLGADLVTLSDALSDPGTAYNYRQNYPVARLAAVQLFKRRTECGLRDLFASGRGAMRHLSVESMADRAGDVANHLPPMPEPDADRPRMDAYRRLGARALLDIDYWEGASEARIGDYYASQQRHGREPTAFLALDDDRKPIGYATWTVSTDNGSVTLTRQAAPFGNHLTLQRALERHLQATGTVEANHPCSARARQAAW
;
A
#
# COMPACT_ATOMS: atom_id res chain seq x y z
N MET A 1 15.40 4.10 -6.45
CA MET A 1 14.89 2.73 -6.28
C MET A 1 14.19 2.24 -7.54
N ASP A 2 14.64 1.11 -8.08
CA ASP A 2 14.09 0.51 -9.31
C ASP A 2 12.64 0.03 -9.13
N TRP A 3 12.28 -0.40 -7.91
CA TRP A 3 10.92 -0.79 -7.53
C TRP A 3 9.87 0.29 -7.84
N LEU A 4 10.11 1.56 -7.47
CA LEU A 4 9.17 2.66 -7.71
C LEU A 4 8.91 2.86 -9.21
N ARG A 5 9.97 2.80 -10.02
CA ARG A 5 9.87 2.94 -11.48
C ARG A 5 9.12 1.78 -12.12
N LEU A 6 9.36 0.56 -11.63
CA LEU A 6 8.69 -0.65 -12.11
C LEU A 6 7.17 -0.56 -11.95
N HIS A 7 6.69 0.11 -10.91
CA HIS A 7 5.26 0.26 -10.60
C HIS A 7 4.66 1.61 -10.99
N GLY A 8 5.47 2.54 -11.50
CA GLY A 8 5.02 3.91 -11.78
C GLY A 8 4.56 4.67 -10.53
N LEU A 9 5.18 4.41 -9.38
CA LEU A 9 4.82 4.99 -8.09
C LEU A 9 5.84 6.05 -7.64
N ASP A 10 5.37 6.98 -6.82
CA ASP A 10 6.20 7.94 -6.09
C ASP A 10 6.55 7.39 -4.69
N ALA A 11 7.76 7.68 -4.19
CA ALA A 11 8.19 7.24 -2.87
C ALA A 11 7.27 7.75 -1.75
N ARG A 12 6.87 9.02 -1.84
CA ARG A 12 5.99 9.68 -0.88
C ARG A 12 4.60 9.06 -0.88
N LEU A 13 4.07 8.78 -2.07
CA LEU A 13 2.78 8.10 -2.20
C LEU A 13 2.76 6.77 -1.44
N VAL A 14 3.86 6.00 -1.55
CA VAL A 14 3.98 4.71 -0.87
C VAL A 14 4.17 4.91 0.63
N GLN A 15 5.00 5.87 1.06
CA GLN A 15 5.14 6.23 2.47
C GLN A 15 3.79 6.62 3.10
N ASP A 16 2.94 7.36 2.36
CA ASP A 16 1.60 7.76 2.81
C ASP A 16 0.67 6.55 2.98
N VAL A 17 0.74 5.57 2.09
CA VAL A 17 0.03 4.27 2.25
C VAL A 17 0.50 3.56 3.53
N LEU A 18 1.82 3.50 3.76
CA LEU A 18 2.36 2.85 4.95
C LEU A 18 1.97 3.58 6.23
N ALA A 19 1.96 4.92 6.21
CA ALA A 19 1.49 5.75 7.30
C ALA A 19 -0.01 5.52 7.58
N ALA A 20 -0.84 5.47 6.52
CA ALA A 20 -2.27 5.20 6.63
C ALA A 20 -2.55 3.85 7.30
N PHE A 21 -1.74 2.83 6.97
CA PHE A 21 -1.82 1.53 7.60
C PHE A 21 -1.38 1.56 9.07
N ARG A 22 -0.21 2.13 9.37
CA ARG A 22 0.33 2.20 10.75
C ARG A 22 -0.61 2.95 11.69
N ALA A 23 -1.28 3.96 11.17
CA ALA A 23 -2.23 4.77 11.92
C ALA A 23 -3.65 4.17 11.96
N GLY A 24 -3.85 2.98 11.39
CA GLY A 24 -5.10 2.21 11.47
C GLY A 24 -6.19 2.63 10.48
N ALA A 25 -5.94 3.60 9.61
CA ALA A 25 -6.90 4.02 8.60
C ALA A 25 -7.08 2.96 7.49
N LEU A 26 -6.01 2.26 7.12
CA LEU A 26 -6.09 1.07 6.28
C LEU A 26 -6.20 -0.18 7.14
N SER A 27 -7.32 -0.87 7.01
CA SER A 27 -7.53 -2.15 7.69
C SER A 27 -6.83 -3.27 6.93
N SER A 28 -6.01 -4.06 7.64
CA SER A 28 -5.48 -5.36 7.19
C SER A 28 -6.46 -6.51 7.36
N ARG A 29 -7.60 -6.28 8.01
CA ARG A 29 -8.61 -7.30 8.27
C ARG A 29 -9.63 -7.33 7.14
N PRO A 30 -9.87 -8.48 6.51
CA PRO A 30 -10.90 -8.59 5.48
C PRO A 30 -12.31 -8.41 6.04
N PHE A 31 -12.54 -8.81 7.31
CA PHE A 31 -13.84 -8.73 7.99
C PHE A 31 -13.77 -7.88 9.26
N PRO A 32 -14.72 -6.94 9.48
CA PRO A 32 -14.64 -5.96 10.57
C PRO A 32 -14.96 -6.50 11.98
N GLU A 33 -15.70 -7.60 12.11
CA GLU A 33 -16.37 -7.97 13.39
C GLU A 33 -15.87 -9.25 14.07
N GLN A 34 -14.83 -9.92 13.58
CA GLN A 34 -14.50 -11.26 14.08
C GLN A 34 -13.06 -11.33 14.61
N ALA A 35 -12.94 -11.66 15.90
CA ALA A 35 -11.70 -12.19 16.45
C ALA A 35 -11.40 -13.53 15.74
N PRO A 36 -10.13 -13.83 15.43
CA PRO A 36 -9.78 -15.17 14.97
C PRO A 36 -10.32 -16.17 16.00
N PRO A 37 -10.99 -17.26 15.58
CA PRO A 37 -11.46 -18.27 16.51
C PRO A 37 -10.25 -18.82 17.30
N ASP A 38 -10.46 -19.11 18.59
CA ASP A 38 -9.43 -19.69 19.44
C ASP A 38 -8.93 -21.00 18.80
N GLN A 39 -7.62 -21.04 18.50
CA GLN A 39 -6.82 -22.19 18.06
C GLN A 39 -7.60 -23.30 17.32
N VAL A 40 -7.91 -23.07 16.04
CA VAL A 40 -8.40 -24.12 15.13
C VAL A 40 -7.25 -24.57 14.24
N GLU A 41 -6.13 -24.94 14.83
CA GLU A 41 -5.01 -25.52 14.08
C GLU A 41 -5.01 -27.04 14.22
N ASP A 42 -4.81 -27.71 13.09
CA ASP A 42 -4.46 -29.13 12.88
C ASP A 42 -5.54 -30.20 12.65
N THR A 43 -6.84 -29.93 12.64
CA THR A 43 -7.84 -31.00 12.38
C THR A 43 -8.40 -31.05 10.96
N VAL A 44 -8.33 -29.96 10.18
CA VAL A 44 -8.86 -29.95 8.81
C VAL A 44 -7.86 -30.60 7.86
N ARG A 45 -8.17 -31.82 7.44
CA ARG A 45 -7.44 -32.53 6.37
C ARG A 45 -8.17 -32.33 5.06
N LEU A 46 -7.47 -31.75 4.09
CA LEU A 46 -8.04 -31.51 2.78
C LEU A 46 -7.89 -32.74 1.86
N PRO A 47 -8.82 -32.90 0.89
CA PRO A 47 -8.71 -33.88 -0.18
C PRO A 47 -7.46 -33.70 -1.06
N ALA A 48 -7.37 -34.48 -2.14
CA ALA A 48 -6.26 -34.34 -3.08
C ALA A 48 -6.27 -32.95 -3.77
N LYS A 49 -5.08 -32.46 -4.17
CA LYS A 49 -4.91 -31.16 -4.85
C LYS A 49 -5.92 -30.94 -5.98
N ASN A 50 -6.08 -31.93 -6.87
CA ASN A 50 -6.96 -31.81 -8.03
C ASN A 50 -8.45 -31.79 -7.64
N GLU A 51 -8.82 -32.47 -6.55
CA GLU A 51 -10.18 -32.44 -6.01
C GLU A 51 -10.47 -31.06 -5.39
N CYS A 52 -9.56 -30.54 -4.56
CA CYS A 52 -9.66 -29.17 -4.06
C CYS A 52 -9.71 -28.12 -5.17
N PHE A 53 -8.92 -28.31 -6.24
CA PHE A 53 -8.95 -27.42 -7.38
C PHE A 53 -10.34 -27.41 -8.05
N ALA A 54 -10.87 -28.59 -8.39
CA ALA A 54 -12.14 -28.70 -9.10
C ALA A 54 -13.35 -28.31 -8.24
N GLU A 55 -13.37 -28.68 -6.96
CA GLU A 55 -14.54 -28.55 -6.08
C GLU A 55 -14.55 -27.26 -5.27
N ILE A 56 -13.39 -26.64 -5.04
CA ILE A 56 -13.27 -25.43 -4.22
C ILE A 56 -12.70 -24.27 -5.05
N VAL A 57 -11.50 -24.41 -5.60
CA VAL A 57 -10.79 -23.28 -6.24
C VAL A 57 -11.53 -22.76 -7.47
N VAL A 58 -11.96 -23.64 -8.37
CA VAL A 58 -12.69 -23.24 -9.58
C VAL A 58 -14.01 -22.52 -9.22
N PRO A 59 -14.90 -23.06 -8.36
CA PRO A 59 -16.10 -22.34 -7.94
C PRO A 59 -15.83 -21.02 -7.21
N VAL A 60 -14.81 -20.96 -6.35
CA VAL A 60 -14.40 -19.75 -5.63
C VAL A 60 -14.02 -18.64 -6.60
N LEU A 61 -13.11 -18.94 -7.53
CA LEU A 61 -12.64 -17.95 -8.48
C LEU A 61 -13.74 -17.61 -9.49
N ALA A 62 -14.48 -18.57 -10.03
CA ALA A 62 -15.56 -18.28 -10.97
C ALA A 62 -16.66 -17.39 -10.39
N SER A 63 -17.13 -17.71 -9.18
CA SER A 63 -18.19 -16.92 -8.52
C SER A 63 -17.72 -15.50 -8.16
N GLY A 64 -16.41 -15.31 -7.93
CA GLY A 64 -15.84 -13.97 -7.73
C GLY A 64 -16.01 -13.05 -8.95
N PHE A 65 -16.16 -13.63 -10.15
CA PHE A 65 -16.24 -12.92 -11.43
C PHE A 65 -17.63 -13.04 -12.07
N GLY A 66 -18.66 -13.41 -11.30
CA GLY A 66 -20.04 -13.49 -11.80
C GLY A 66 -20.29 -14.65 -12.78
N ASP A 67 -19.60 -15.78 -12.60
CA ASP A 67 -19.72 -16.98 -13.45
C ASP A 67 -19.41 -16.75 -14.94
N ASP A 68 -18.45 -15.87 -15.19
CA ASP A 68 -17.97 -15.55 -16.53
C ASP A 68 -17.37 -16.77 -17.26
N ALA A 69 -17.85 -17.03 -18.47
CA ALA A 69 -17.48 -18.20 -19.26
C ALA A 69 -15.99 -18.22 -19.63
N ASP A 70 -15.38 -17.06 -19.89
CA ASP A 70 -13.95 -16.99 -20.22
C ASP A 70 -13.09 -17.26 -18.99
N VAL A 71 -13.55 -16.84 -17.81
CA VAL A 71 -12.88 -17.15 -16.52
C VAL A 71 -12.91 -18.65 -16.28
N MET A 72 -14.08 -19.28 -16.47
CA MET A 72 -14.21 -20.73 -16.33
C MET A 72 -13.32 -21.49 -17.31
N GLU A 73 -13.22 -21.04 -18.56
CA GLU A 73 -12.36 -21.66 -19.55
C GLU A 73 -10.87 -21.45 -19.23
N ALA A 74 -10.49 -20.25 -18.78
CA ALA A 74 -9.14 -19.96 -18.34
C ALA A 74 -8.72 -20.83 -17.15
N LEU A 75 -9.62 -21.05 -16.18
CA LEU A 75 -9.36 -21.93 -15.03
C LEU A 75 -9.20 -23.39 -15.45
N ARG A 76 -10.05 -23.90 -16.35
CA ARG A 76 -9.93 -25.28 -16.86
C ARG A 76 -8.62 -25.53 -17.60
N GLY A 77 -8.05 -24.50 -18.19
CA GLY A 77 -6.77 -24.54 -18.88
C GLY A 77 -5.55 -24.43 -17.96
N ILE A 78 -5.67 -24.51 -16.64
CA ILE A 78 -4.52 -24.49 -15.71
C ILE A 78 -3.95 -25.91 -15.60
N GLU A 79 -2.63 -26.02 -15.77
CA GLU A 79 -1.89 -27.27 -15.55
C GLU A 79 -1.17 -27.27 -14.20
N PHE A 80 -0.84 -28.46 -13.71
CA PHE A 80 -0.17 -28.65 -12.41
C PHE A 80 1.09 -29.49 -12.53
N ALA A 81 2.15 -29.05 -11.85
CA ALA A 81 3.38 -29.80 -11.68
C ALA A 81 3.81 -29.84 -10.20
N GLU A 82 4.70 -30.78 -9.87
CA GLU A 82 5.30 -30.89 -8.54
C GLU A 82 6.62 -30.10 -8.48
N LEU A 83 7.00 -29.66 -7.28
CA LEU A 83 8.26 -28.95 -7.09
C LEU A 83 9.46 -29.86 -7.47
N PRO A 84 10.42 -29.36 -8.27
CA PRO A 84 11.61 -30.12 -8.61
C PRO A 84 12.51 -30.35 -7.40
N ALA A 85 13.14 -31.52 -7.31
CA ALA A 85 14.00 -31.90 -6.19
C ALA A 85 15.19 -30.94 -5.98
N ASP A 86 15.73 -30.39 -7.07
CA ASP A 86 16.93 -29.53 -7.10
C ASP A 86 16.64 -28.05 -7.41
N GLY A 87 15.37 -27.62 -7.33
CA GLY A 87 14.96 -26.26 -7.69
C GLY A 87 14.42 -25.40 -6.54
N PRO A 88 13.79 -24.25 -6.86
CA PRO A 88 13.15 -23.40 -5.86
C PRO A 88 12.14 -24.20 -5.06
N ARG A 89 12.22 -24.13 -3.73
CA ARG A 89 11.32 -24.86 -2.82
C ARG A 89 10.03 -24.11 -2.50
N ILE A 90 9.74 -23.06 -3.25
CA ILE A 90 8.59 -22.20 -3.04
C ILE A 90 7.62 -22.44 -4.20
N PRO A 91 6.32 -22.59 -3.92
CA PRO A 91 5.28 -22.62 -4.95
C PRO A 91 5.39 -21.43 -5.90
N HIS A 92 5.09 -21.67 -7.18
CA HIS A 92 5.15 -20.64 -8.20
C HIS A 92 4.32 -21.01 -9.43
N THR A 93 3.90 -19.97 -10.17
CA THR A 93 3.21 -20.10 -11.44
C THR A 93 4.13 -19.75 -12.61
N VAL A 94 4.21 -20.65 -13.58
CA VAL A 94 5.00 -20.49 -14.82
C VAL A 94 4.09 -20.05 -15.96
N ASP A 95 4.53 -19.04 -16.69
CA ASP A 95 3.98 -18.64 -17.98
C ASP A 95 4.86 -19.21 -19.10
N PRO A 96 4.46 -20.29 -19.80
CA PRO A 96 5.20 -20.83 -20.93
C PRO A 96 5.13 -19.95 -22.19
N GLY A 97 4.25 -18.95 -22.21
CA GLY A 97 4.00 -18.07 -23.35
C GLY A 97 2.71 -18.38 -24.10
N ARG A 98 2.45 -17.57 -25.12
CA ARG A 98 1.17 -17.59 -25.87
C ARG A 98 0.91 -18.94 -26.52
N GLY A 99 -0.29 -19.47 -26.28
CA GLY A 99 -0.77 -20.73 -26.86
C GLY A 99 -0.61 -21.92 -25.93
N ASP A 100 0.23 -21.82 -24.90
CA ASP A 100 0.43 -22.85 -23.89
C ASP A 100 -0.30 -22.48 -22.58
N PRO A 101 -0.78 -23.49 -21.82
CA PRO A 101 -1.45 -23.27 -20.54
C PRO A 101 -0.47 -22.87 -19.43
N PRO A 102 -0.83 -21.95 -18.51
CA PRO A 102 -0.02 -21.67 -17.33
C PRO A 102 0.07 -22.90 -16.43
N VAL A 103 1.24 -23.08 -15.81
CA VAL A 103 1.53 -24.23 -14.95
C VAL A 103 1.71 -23.77 -13.51
N VAL A 104 0.91 -24.30 -12.60
CA VAL A 104 1.06 -24.12 -11.15
C VAL A 104 1.97 -25.22 -10.60
N VAL A 105 3.11 -24.83 -10.05
CA VAL A 105 4.11 -25.74 -9.46
C VAL A 105 4.06 -25.63 -7.94
N MET A 106 3.66 -26.70 -7.25
CA MET A 106 3.57 -26.71 -5.79
C MET A 106 3.72 -28.12 -5.23
N ALA A 107 4.11 -28.23 -3.95
CA ALA A 107 4.03 -29.48 -3.20
C ALA A 107 2.77 -29.48 -2.33
N TRP A 108 1.93 -30.51 -2.49
CA TRP A 108 0.68 -30.64 -1.73
C TRP A 108 0.81 -31.59 -0.54
N GLN A 109 0.43 -31.13 0.65
CA GLN A 109 0.43 -31.92 1.89
C GLN A 109 -0.98 -32.06 2.51
N GLY A 110 -2.00 -31.48 1.87
CA GLY A 110 -3.38 -31.47 2.34
C GLY A 110 -3.60 -30.59 3.57
N ARG A 111 -2.77 -29.55 3.75
CA ARG A 111 -2.89 -28.54 4.81
C ARG A 111 -3.73 -27.36 4.32
N VAL A 112 -4.32 -26.62 5.25
CA VAL A 112 -5.09 -25.39 4.94
C VAL A 112 -4.23 -24.35 4.21
N ASP A 113 -2.95 -24.21 4.61
CA ASP A 113 -2.00 -23.32 3.94
C ASP A 113 -1.75 -23.72 2.48
N ASP A 114 -1.82 -25.02 2.16
CA ASP A 114 -1.67 -25.50 0.79
C ASP A 114 -2.85 -25.05 -0.08
N LEU A 115 -4.07 -24.98 0.48
CA LEU A 115 -5.24 -24.51 -0.25
C LEU A 115 -5.20 -23.01 -0.51
N ALA A 116 -4.78 -22.22 0.48
CA ALA A 116 -4.55 -20.79 0.30
C ALA A 116 -3.50 -20.55 -0.80
N CYS A 117 -2.38 -21.28 -0.74
CA CYS A 117 -1.34 -21.23 -1.76
C CYS A 117 -1.83 -21.70 -3.14
N LEU A 118 -2.62 -22.77 -3.22
CA LEU A 118 -3.19 -23.23 -4.48
C LEU A 118 -4.06 -22.15 -5.13
N VAL A 119 -4.91 -21.48 -4.35
CA VAL A 119 -5.74 -20.37 -4.85
C VAL A 119 -4.88 -19.17 -5.27
N HIS A 120 -3.84 -18.85 -4.50
CA HIS A 120 -2.88 -17.79 -4.83
C HIS A 120 -2.24 -18.00 -6.22
N GLU A 121 -1.69 -19.19 -6.45
CA GLU A 121 -1.05 -19.55 -7.72
C GLU A 121 -2.08 -19.67 -8.86
N CYS A 122 -3.27 -20.22 -8.60
CA CYS A 122 -4.33 -20.25 -9.61
C CYS A 122 -4.80 -18.84 -10.00
N ALA A 123 -4.79 -17.88 -9.08
CA ALA A 123 -5.09 -16.49 -9.39
C ALA A 123 -4.00 -15.86 -10.27
N HIS A 124 -2.72 -16.20 -10.10
CA HIS A 124 -1.67 -15.83 -11.07
C HIS A 124 -1.90 -16.44 -12.44
N ALA A 125 -2.21 -17.73 -12.49
CA ALA A 125 -2.49 -18.44 -13.74
C ALA A 125 -3.69 -17.82 -14.47
N LEU A 126 -4.73 -17.43 -13.73
CA LEU A 126 -5.90 -16.73 -14.26
C LEU A 126 -5.51 -15.35 -14.84
N GLN A 127 -4.65 -14.58 -14.16
CA GLN A 127 -4.15 -13.31 -14.70
C GLN A 127 -3.45 -13.50 -16.05
N ILE A 128 -2.56 -14.50 -16.16
CA ILE A 128 -1.82 -14.81 -17.40
C ILE A 128 -2.77 -15.07 -18.56
N ARG A 129 -3.82 -15.87 -18.32
CA ARG A 129 -4.82 -16.19 -19.36
C ARG A 129 -5.67 -14.99 -19.74
N LEU A 130 -6.20 -14.27 -18.76
CA LEU A 130 -7.11 -13.14 -19.00
C LEU A 130 -6.38 -11.94 -19.61
N SER A 131 -5.09 -11.75 -19.35
CA SER A 131 -4.27 -10.69 -19.95
C SER A 131 -3.65 -11.07 -21.29
N ASP A 132 -3.94 -12.26 -21.84
CA ASP A 132 -3.27 -12.78 -23.06
C ASP A 132 -1.74 -12.73 -22.93
N HIS A 133 -1.24 -13.22 -21.78
CA HIS A 133 0.16 -13.27 -21.39
C HIS A 133 0.84 -11.88 -21.30
N ASP A 134 0.04 -10.80 -21.20
CA ASP A 134 0.60 -9.48 -21.01
C ASP A 134 1.15 -9.31 -19.59
N VAL A 135 2.41 -8.92 -19.51
CA VAL A 135 3.18 -8.88 -18.25
C VAL A 135 2.57 -7.87 -17.27
N MET A 136 2.07 -8.38 -16.16
CA MET A 136 1.54 -7.59 -15.06
C MET A 136 2.66 -7.10 -14.12
N PRO A 137 2.65 -5.82 -13.67
CA PRO A 137 3.61 -5.35 -12.68
C PRO A 137 3.52 -6.17 -11.38
N PRO A 138 4.65 -6.57 -10.76
CA PRO A 138 4.66 -7.48 -9.60
C PRO A 138 3.70 -7.12 -8.47
N LEU A 139 3.62 -5.85 -8.06
CA LEU A 139 2.68 -5.40 -7.02
C LEU A 139 1.21 -5.71 -7.38
N ALA A 140 0.79 -5.46 -8.63
CA ALA A 140 -0.56 -5.78 -9.07
C ALA A 140 -0.80 -7.29 -9.19
N ARG A 141 0.22 -8.03 -9.65
CA ARG A 141 0.20 -9.49 -9.75
C ARG A 141 -0.06 -10.13 -8.37
N GLU A 142 0.63 -9.67 -7.34
CA GLU A 142 0.44 -10.11 -5.96
C GLU A 142 -0.91 -9.66 -5.37
N ALA A 143 -1.37 -8.44 -5.68
CA ALA A 143 -2.67 -7.96 -5.21
C ALA A 143 -3.82 -8.83 -5.73
N CYS A 144 -3.72 -9.29 -6.99
CA CYS A 144 -4.68 -10.21 -7.59
C CYS A 144 -4.63 -11.61 -6.94
N ALA A 145 -3.44 -12.11 -6.59
CA ALA A 145 -3.32 -13.40 -5.92
C ALA A 145 -3.90 -13.37 -4.50
N PHE A 146 -3.59 -12.32 -3.75
CA PHE A 146 -4.19 -12.05 -2.45
C PHE A 146 -5.71 -11.85 -2.52
N LEU A 147 -6.23 -11.27 -3.60
CA LEU A 147 -7.68 -11.20 -3.83
C LEU A 147 -8.31 -12.60 -3.99
N GLY A 148 -7.64 -13.51 -4.70
CA GLY A 148 -8.06 -14.90 -4.81
C GLY A 148 -8.20 -15.57 -3.45
N GLU A 149 -7.19 -15.42 -2.59
CA GLU A 149 -7.22 -15.96 -1.23
C GLU A 149 -8.36 -15.35 -0.39
N LEU A 150 -8.63 -14.05 -0.50
CA LEU A 150 -9.76 -13.43 0.18
C LEU A 150 -11.13 -13.95 -0.31
N LEU A 151 -11.25 -14.27 -1.60
CA LEU A 151 -12.44 -14.92 -2.15
C LEU A 151 -12.63 -16.33 -1.57
N LEU A 152 -11.54 -17.08 -1.39
CA LEU A 152 -11.56 -18.38 -0.73
C LEU A 152 -12.04 -18.27 0.72
N VAL A 153 -11.47 -17.35 1.50
CA VAL A 153 -11.87 -17.15 2.90
C VAL A 153 -13.37 -16.79 2.98
N GLU A 154 -13.84 -15.90 2.12
CA GLU A 154 -15.25 -15.51 2.04
C GLU A 154 -16.17 -16.65 1.61
N HIS A 155 -15.73 -17.50 0.68
CA HIS A 155 -16.47 -18.69 0.28
C HIS A 155 -16.60 -19.68 1.44
N ALA A 156 -15.49 -19.98 2.13
CA ALA A 156 -15.50 -20.84 3.31
C ALA A 156 -16.41 -20.28 4.39
N ARG A 157 -16.41 -18.95 4.60
CA ARG A 157 -17.31 -18.28 5.57
C ARG A 157 -18.79 -18.64 5.36
N ARG A 158 -19.21 -18.86 4.12
CA ARG A 158 -20.61 -19.16 3.76
C ARG A 158 -20.94 -20.65 3.78
N HIS A 159 -19.96 -21.52 3.52
CA HIS A 159 -20.21 -22.94 3.24
C HIS A 159 -19.57 -23.91 4.24
N ASP A 160 -18.47 -23.52 4.87
CA ASP A 160 -17.72 -24.36 5.80
C ASP A 160 -17.08 -23.50 6.93
N PRO A 161 -17.78 -23.34 8.07
CA PRO A 161 -17.29 -22.55 9.20
C PRO A 161 -15.97 -23.06 9.81
N ALA A 162 -15.68 -24.36 9.72
CA ALA A 162 -14.45 -24.93 10.25
C ALA A 162 -13.25 -24.55 9.36
N LEU A 163 -13.40 -24.74 8.04
CA LEU A 163 -12.40 -24.30 7.07
C LEU A 163 -12.22 -22.78 7.10
N PHE A 164 -13.30 -22.01 7.28
CA PHE A 164 -13.24 -20.56 7.41
C PHE A 164 -12.34 -20.12 8.58
N GLY A 165 -12.53 -20.71 9.76
CA GLY A 165 -11.72 -20.38 10.94
C GLY A 165 -10.23 -20.62 10.70
N ALA A 166 -9.90 -21.78 10.14
CA ALA A 166 -8.51 -22.15 9.85
C ALA A 166 -7.88 -21.26 8.76
N LEU A 167 -8.61 -20.97 7.67
CA LEU A 167 -8.13 -20.08 6.60
C LEU A 167 -7.92 -18.65 7.09
N LEU A 168 -8.85 -18.11 7.86
CA LEU A 168 -8.74 -16.74 8.39
C LEU A 168 -7.56 -16.63 9.37
N GLN A 169 -7.33 -17.66 10.19
CA GLN A 169 -6.18 -17.73 11.08
C GLN A 169 -4.87 -17.74 10.28
N SER A 170 -4.73 -18.66 9.32
CA SER A 170 -3.56 -18.77 8.44
C SER A 170 -3.27 -17.44 7.74
N TRP A 171 -4.27 -16.88 7.04
CA TRP A 171 -4.17 -15.59 6.36
C TRP A 171 -3.78 -14.43 7.29
N THR A 172 -4.27 -14.43 8.53
CA THR A 172 -3.93 -13.38 9.51
C THR A 172 -2.51 -13.56 10.06
N ALA A 173 -2.06 -14.80 10.28
CA ALA A 173 -0.74 -15.10 10.79
C ALA A 173 0.37 -14.62 9.83
N GLU A 174 0.15 -14.75 8.52
CA GLU A 174 1.07 -14.25 7.49
C GLU A 174 1.31 -12.72 7.55
N ASN A 175 0.39 -11.94 8.15
CA ASN A 175 0.58 -10.51 8.29
C ASN A 175 1.79 -10.15 9.17
N ALA A 176 2.24 -11.05 10.06
CA ALA A 176 3.50 -10.86 10.79
C ALA A 176 4.70 -10.75 9.83
N THR A 177 4.64 -11.43 8.69
CA THR A 177 5.63 -11.37 7.62
C THR A 177 5.36 -10.20 6.68
N TYR A 178 4.20 -10.20 5.99
CA TYR A 178 3.92 -9.25 4.92
C TYR A 178 3.70 -7.81 5.40
N LEU A 179 3.07 -7.63 6.56
CA LEU A 179 2.79 -6.32 7.16
C LEU A 179 3.68 -6.02 8.37
N GLY A 180 4.59 -6.93 8.71
CA GLY A 180 5.65 -6.75 9.70
C GLY A 180 7.01 -6.64 9.01
N ALA A 181 7.73 -7.75 8.88
CA ALA A 181 9.11 -7.77 8.38
C ALA A 181 9.28 -7.17 6.97
N ASP A 182 8.39 -7.50 6.03
CA ASP A 182 8.47 -6.97 4.66
C ASP A 182 8.10 -5.49 4.60
N LEU A 183 7.23 -5.02 5.48
CA LEU A 183 6.88 -3.60 5.58
C LEU A 183 8.04 -2.76 6.08
N VAL A 184 8.81 -3.27 7.05
CA VAL A 184 10.07 -2.65 7.50
C VAL A 184 11.06 -2.63 6.34
N THR A 185 11.25 -3.76 5.66
CA THR A 185 12.15 -3.86 4.49
C THR A 185 11.79 -2.85 3.40
N LEU A 186 10.50 -2.67 3.10
CA LEU A 186 10.04 -1.66 2.14
C LEU A 186 10.30 -0.24 2.65
N SER A 187 10.06 0.04 3.94
CA SER A 187 10.31 1.37 4.53
C SER A 187 11.79 1.76 4.46
N ASP A 188 12.68 0.82 4.77
CA ASP A 188 14.13 1.02 4.70
C ASP A 188 14.56 1.27 3.25
N ALA A 189 14.04 0.48 2.30
CA ALA A 189 14.35 0.63 0.88
C ALA A 189 13.86 1.98 0.30
N LEU A 190 12.72 2.49 0.77
CA LEU A 190 12.22 3.82 0.40
C LEU A 190 13.11 4.96 0.95
N SER A 191 13.80 4.71 2.05
CA SER A 191 14.68 5.69 2.70
C SER A 191 16.09 5.74 2.07
N ASP A 192 16.51 4.68 1.36
CA ASP A 192 17.78 4.62 0.63
C ASP A 192 17.56 4.36 -0.87
N PRO A 193 17.68 5.40 -1.73
CA PRO A 193 17.55 5.30 -3.17
C PRO A 193 18.42 4.25 -3.87
N GLY A 194 19.54 3.86 -3.25
CA GLY A 194 20.52 2.89 -3.74
C GLY A 194 20.17 1.44 -3.43
N THR A 195 19.12 1.20 -2.64
CA THR A 195 18.67 -0.16 -2.30
C THR A 195 18.26 -0.93 -3.56
N ALA A 196 18.83 -2.13 -3.71
CA ALA A 196 18.50 -3.04 -4.80
C ALA A 196 17.05 -3.51 -4.71
N TYR A 197 16.44 -3.76 -5.88
CA TYR A 197 15.09 -4.34 -5.94
C TYR A 197 15.06 -5.73 -5.30
N ASN A 198 14.06 -5.94 -4.45
CA ASN A 198 13.73 -7.24 -3.88
C ASN A 198 12.24 -7.50 -4.09
N TYR A 199 11.89 -8.66 -4.64
CA TYR A 199 10.50 -9.02 -4.94
C TYR A 199 9.57 -8.92 -3.72
N ARG A 200 10.08 -9.16 -2.50
CA ARG A 200 9.30 -9.06 -1.26
C ARG A 200 8.80 -7.65 -0.95
N GLN A 201 9.42 -6.62 -1.52
CA GLN A 201 8.99 -5.23 -1.41
C GLN A 201 7.56 -5.01 -1.97
N ASN A 202 7.07 -5.92 -2.81
CA ASN A 202 5.72 -5.85 -3.38
C ASN A 202 4.62 -6.22 -2.38
N TYR A 203 4.90 -7.14 -1.44
CA TYR A 203 3.88 -7.76 -0.60
C TYR A 203 3.12 -6.80 0.31
N PRO A 204 3.75 -5.84 1.02
CA PRO A 204 3.02 -5.00 1.97
C PRO A 204 1.89 -4.20 1.30
N VAL A 205 2.21 -3.52 0.19
CA VAL A 205 1.24 -2.70 -0.53
C VAL A 205 0.22 -3.57 -1.27
N ALA A 206 0.66 -4.68 -1.88
CA ALA A 206 -0.24 -5.62 -2.55
C ALA A 206 -1.28 -6.22 -1.59
N ARG A 207 -0.87 -6.63 -0.38
CA ARG A 207 -1.74 -7.19 0.67
C ARG A 207 -2.80 -6.16 1.11
N LEU A 208 -2.39 -4.92 1.32
CA LEU A 208 -3.31 -3.83 1.67
C LEU A 208 -4.28 -3.51 0.53
N ALA A 209 -3.77 -3.41 -0.70
CA ALA A 209 -4.58 -3.15 -1.89
C ALA A 209 -5.63 -4.24 -2.10
N ALA A 210 -5.26 -5.52 -1.94
CA ALA A 210 -6.18 -6.65 -2.04
C ALA A 210 -7.33 -6.54 -1.02
N VAL A 211 -7.06 -6.18 0.23
CA VAL A 211 -8.11 -5.98 1.24
C VAL A 211 -9.03 -4.81 0.90
N GLN A 212 -8.48 -3.68 0.42
CA GLN A 212 -9.30 -2.53 0.03
C GLN A 212 -10.18 -2.85 -1.18
N LEU A 213 -9.61 -3.49 -2.20
CA LEU A 213 -10.33 -3.94 -3.39
C LEU A 213 -11.42 -4.94 -3.01
N PHE A 214 -11.11 -5.93 -2.17
CA PHE A 214 -12.07 -6.91 -1.70
C PHE A 214 -13.29 -6.24 -1.05
N LYS A 215 -13.08 -5.23 -0.19
CA LYS A 215 -14.18 -4.51 0.48
C LYS A 215 -15.06 -3.68 -0.46
N ARG A 216 -14.51 -3.22 -1.58
CA ARG A 216 -15.19 -2.35 -2.56
C ARG A 216 -15.58 -3.08 -3.85
N ARG A 217 -15.32 -4.38 -3.94
CA ARG A 217 -15.36 -5.12 -5.20
C ARG A 217 -16.73 -5.08 -5.85
N THR A 218 -16.70 -5.00 -7.17
CA THR A 218 -17.81 -5.33 -8.07
C THR A 218 -17.30 -6.41 -9.02
N GLU A 219 -18.19 -7.24 -9.55
CA GLU A 219 -17.82 -8.37 -10.44
C GLU A 219 -17.03 -7.87 -11.68
N CYS A 220 -17.53 -6.83 -12.36
CA CYS A 220 -16.84 -6.24 -13.51
C CYS A 220 -15.44 -5.69 -13.16
N GLY A 221 -15.27 -5.13 -11.96
CA GLY A 221 -14.00 -4.54 -11.53
C GLY A 221 -12.88 -5.56 -11.34
N LEU A 222 -13.19 -6.81 -10.97
CA LEU A 222 -12.19 -7.86 -10.82
C LEU A 222 -11.70 -8.38 -12.16
N ARG A 223 -12.61 -8.60 -13.12
CA ARG A 223 -12.23 -9.01 -14.48
C ARG A 223 -11.31 -7.97 -15.12
N ASP A 224 -11.68 -6.69 -15.04
CA ASP A 224 -10.87 -5.61 -15.60
C ASP A 224 -9.46 -5.59 -15.01
N LEU A 225 -9.31 -5.77 -13.70
CA LEU A 225 -8.01 -5.85 -13.04
C LEU A 225 -7.19 -7.03 -13.56
N PHE A 226 -7.74 -8.25 -13.58
CA PHE A 226 -7.01 -9.46 -13.96
C PHE A 226 -6.63 -9.47 -15.45
N ALA A 227 -7.46 -8.89 -16.31
CA ALA A 227 -7.21 -8.80 -17.76
C ALA A 227 -6.29 -7.64 -18.17
N SER A 228 -5.93 -6.73 -17.25
CA SER A 228 -5.28 -5.46 -17.61
C SER A 228 -3.79 -5.53 -17.90
N GLY A 229 -3.11 -6.66 -17.63
CA GLY A 229 -1.68 -6.84 -17.91
C GLY A 229 -0.83 -5.68 -17.38
N ARG A 230 -0.05 -5.02 -18.26
CA ARG A 230 0.77 -3.86 -17.92
C ARG A 230 -0.01 -2.70 -17.30
N GLY A 231 -1.29 -2.58 -17.61
CA GLY A 231 -2.17 -1.52 -17.11
C GLY A 231 -2.72 -1.75 -15.70
N ALA A 232 -2.48 -2.91 -15.08
CA ALA A 232 -3.17 -3.33 -13.85
C ALA A 232 -3.01 -2.37 -12.65
N MET A 233 -1.89 -1.64 -12.57
CA MET A 233 -1.64 -0.67 -11.48
C MET A 233 -2.75 0.39 -11.35
N ARG A 234 -3.41 0.78 -12.45
CA ARG A 234 -4.49 1.79 -12.43
C ARG A 234 -5.72 1.36 -11.61
N HIS A 235 -5.88 0.05 -11.39
CA HIS A 235 -7.03 -0.51 -10.67
C HIS A 235 -6.78 -0.58 -9.15
N LEU A 236 -5.53 -0.54 -8.68
CA LEU A 236 -5.20 -0.75 -7.27
C LEU A 236 -5.53 0.43 -6.35
N SER A 237 -5.91 1.58 -6.91
CA SER A 237 -6.32 2.77 -6.16
C SER A 237 -5.31 3.21 -5.08
N VAL A 238 -4.01 3.07 -5.35
CA VAL A 238 -2.92 3.38 -4.39
C VAL A 238 -3.00 4.83 -3.89
N GLU A 239 -3.38 5.76 -4.77
CA GLU A 239 -3.65 7.17 -4.44
C GLU A 239 -4.77 7.32 -3.40
N SER A 240 -5.91 6.64 -3.62
CA SER A 240 -6.98 6.62 -2.63
C SER A 240 -6.55 6.00 -1.31
N MET A 241 -5.62 5.04 -1.30
CA MET A 241 -5.10 4.44 -0.07
C MET A 241 -4.21 5.42 0.70
N ALA A 242 -3.38 6.20 -0.01
CA ALA A 242 -2.53 7.23 0.57
C ALA A 242 -3.37 8.36 1.19
N ASP A 243 -4.43 8.79 0.51
CA ASP A 243 -5.33 9.84 0.99
C ASP A 243 -6.00 9.50 2.33
N ARG A 244 -6.14 8.20 2.64
CA ARG A 244 -6.72 7.74 3.90
C ARG A 244 -5.81 7.89 5.10
N ALA A 245 -4.52 8.21 4.93
CA ALA A 245 -3.73 8.63 6.09
C ALA A 245 -4.36 9.90 6.73
N GLY A 246 -5.12 10.69 5.96
CA GLY A 246 -6.04 11.77 6.39
C GLY A 246 -7.18 11.35 7.32
N ASP A 247 -7.61 10.09 7.26
CA ASP A 247 -8.75 9.57 8.03
C ASP A 247 -8.37 9.25 9.48
N VAL A 248 -7.06 9.26 9.79
CA VAL A 248 -6.58 9.15 11.16
C VAL A 248 -7.10 10.36 11.90
N ALA A 249 -7.84 10.14 12.99
CA ALA A 249 -8.39 11.23 13.77
C ALA A 249 -7.26 12.20 14.16
N ASN A 250 -7.21 13.35 13.47
CA ASN A 250 -6.31 14.42 13.81
C ASN A 250 -6.64 14.84 15.25
N HIS A 251 -5.79 14.37 16.17
CA HIS A 251 -5.97 14.53 17.60
C HIS A 251 -5.42 15.88 18.08
N LEU A 252 -4.77 16.63 17.18
CA LEU A 252 -4.32 17.97 17.49
C LEU A 252 -5.54 18.89 17.70
N PRO A 253 -5.47 19.79 18.69
CA PRO A 253 -6.54 20.75 18.92
C PRO A 253 -6.61 21.75 17.76
N PRO A 254 -7.82 22.30 17.48
CA PRO A 254 -7.98 23.35 16.50
C PRO A 254 -7.17 24.59 16.91
N MET A 255 -6.54 25.23 15.93
CA MET A 255 -5.82 26.49 16.14
C MET A 255 -6.82 27.63 16.38
N PRO A 256 -6.62 28.45 17.43
CA PRO A 256 -7.41 29.68 17.62
C PRO A 256 -7.33 30.59 16.40
N GLU A 257 -8.33 31.47 16.22
CA GLU A 257 -8.24 32.55 15.24
C GLU A 257 -7.00 33.43 15.49
N PRO A 258 -6.33 33.91 14.43
CA PRO A 258 -5.22 34.83 14.59
C PRO A 258 -5.66 36.08 15.36
N ASP A 259 -4.88 36.46 16.36
CA ASP A 259 -5.12 37.63 17.19
C ASP A 259 -4.17 38.75 16.72
N ALA A 260 -4.73 39.72 15.99
CA ALA A 260 -3.98 40.85 15.43
C ALA A 260 -3.27 41.69 16.52
N ASP A 261 -3.79 41.68 17.75
CA ASP A 261 -3.20 42.41 18.88
C ASP A 261 -2.09 41.60 19.56
N ARG A 262 -1.95 40.30 19.23
CA ARG A 262 -0.97 39.39 19.85
C ARG A 262 -0.22 38.53 18.81
N PRO A 263 0.45 39.13 17.81
CA PRO A 263 1.13 38.39 16.73
C PRO A 263 2.23 37.44 17.23
N ARG A 264 2.87 37.75 18.38
CA ARG A 264 3.87 36.86 18.99
C ARG A 264 3.25 35.56 19.51
N MET A 265 2.05 35.62 20.08
CA MET A 265 1.34 34.43 20.57
C MET A 265 1.00 33.50 19.40
N ASP A 266 0.58 34.05 18.27
CA ASP A 266 0.30 33.27 17.06
C ASP A 266 1.55 32.63 16.47
N ALA A 267 2.69 33.32 16.50
CA ALA A 267 3.96 32.73 16.11
C ALA A 267 4.34 31.52 17.00
N TYR A 268 4.13 31.63 18.32
CA TYR A 268 4.36 30.50 19.24
C TYR A 268 3.38 29.34 19.01
N ARG A 269 2.10 29.62 18.73
CA ARG A 269 1.10 28.59 18.39
C ARG A 269 1.51 27.83 17.13
N ARG A 270 1.92 28.54 16.06
CA ARG A 270 2.41 27.92 14.81
C ARG A 270 3.70 27.13 15.03
N LEU A 271 4.60 27.61 15.87
CA LEU A 271 5.81 26.86 16.25
C LEU A 271 5.45 25.56 16.97
N GLY A 272 4.55 25.62 17.96
CA GLY A 272 4.09 24.46 18.72
C GLY A 272 3.37 23.45 17.83
N ALA A 273 2.50 23.90 16.94
CA ALA A 273 1.80 23.03 15.98
C ALA A 273 2.79 22.28 15.07
N ARG A 274 3.81 22.95 14.53
CA ARG A 274 4.86 22.30 13.73
C ARG A 274 5.66 21.27 14.52
N ALA A 275 5.98 21.56 15.78
CA ALA A 275 6.67 20.61 16.64
C ALA A 275 5.84 19.36 16.92
N LEU A 276 4.54 19.51 17.19
CA LEU A 276 3.63 18.37 17.34
C LEU A 276 3.53 17.55 16.06
N LEU A 277 3.37 18.22 14.91
CA LEU A 277 3.36 17.56 13.61
C LEU A 277 4.67 16.80 13.34
N ASP A 278 5.83 17.32 13.74
CA ASP A 278 7.10 16.61 13.58
C ASP A 278 7.23 15.40 14.51
N ILE A 279 6.76 15.52 15.76
CA ILE A 279 6.68 14.41 16.70
C ILE A 279 5.82 13.30 16.11
N ASP A 280 4.67 13.65 15.52
CA ASP A 280 3.76 12.69 14.88
C ASP A 280 4.26 12.21 13.50
N TYR A 281 5.19 12.91 12.86
CA TYR A 281 5.75 12.50 11.56
C TYR A 281 6.87 11.47 11.68
N TRP A 282 7.49 11.34 12.86
CA TRP A 282 8.53 10.34 13.19
C TRP A 282 9.77 10.34 12.28
N GLU A 283 9.94 11.32 11.39
CA GLU A 283 11.12 11.44 10.52
C GLU A 283 11.96 12.72 10.79
N GLY A 284 13.20 12.49 11.24
CA GLY A 284 14.35 13.40 11.20
C GLY A 284 14.29 14.63 12.12
N ALA A 285 13.25 15.46 12.02
CA ALA A 285 13.15 16.68 12.81
C ALA A 285 12.71 16.42 14.26
N SER A 286 11.97 15.34 14.50
CA SER A 286 11.64 14.86 15.86
C SER A 286 12.88 14.39 16.63
N GLU A 287 13.92 13.97 15.92
CA GLU A 287 15.18 13.46 16.48
C GLU A 287 16.24 14.56 16.68
N ALA A 288 16.00 15.75 16.14
CA ALA A 288 16.92 16.87 16.25
C ALA A 288 17.00 17.37 17.71
N ARG A 289 18.19 17.85 18.11
CA ARG A 289 18.32 18.54 19.40
C ARG A 289 17.41 19.76 19.43
N ILE A 290 16.70 19.95 20.53
CA ILE A 290 15.70 21.02 20.66
C ILE A 290 16.24 22.42 20.36
N GLY A 291 17.52 22.68 20.65
CA GLY A 291 18.19 23.95 20.32
C GLY A 291 18.33 24.17 18.82
N ASP A 292 18.76 23.15 18.07
CA ASP A 292 18.93 23.22 16.61
C ASP A 292 17.57 23.31 15.91
N TYR A 293 16.59 22.56 16.41
CA TYR A 293 15.20 22.63 15.97
C TYR A 293 14.66 24.06 16.11
N TYR A 294 14.77 24.63 17.32
CA TYR A 294 14.26 25.98 17.60
C TYR A 294 14.95 27.05 16.74
N ALA A 295 16.27 26.98 16.58
CA ALA A 295 17.02 27.92 15.74
C ALA A 295 16.58 27.86 14.27
N SER A 296 16.33 26.67 13.74
CA SER A 296 15.81 26.47 12.38
C SER A 296 14.41 27.07 12.22
N GLN A 297 13.49 26.75 13.14
CA GLN A 297 12.12 27.24 13.06
C GLN A 297 12.01 28.76 13.24
N GLN A 298 12.88 29.36 14.07
CA GLN A 298 12.97 30.82 14.21
C GLN A 298 13.41 31.50 12.91
N ARG A 299 14.37 30.90 12.19
CA ARG A 299 14.85 31.44 10.91
C ARG A 299 13.71 31.53 9.90
N HIS A 300 12.98 30.43 9.72
CA HIS A 300 11.83 30.39 8.82
C HIS A 300 10.68 31.31 9.25
N GLY A 301 10.56 31.62 10.54
CA GLY A 301 9.62 32.62 11.03
C GLY A 301 10.02 34.08 10.72
N ARG A 302 11.33 34.37 10.59
CA ARG A 302 11.84 35.70 10.23
C ARG A 302 11.85 35.92 8.72
N GLU A 303 12.06 34.88 7.93
CA GLU A 303 12.20 34.91 6.46
C GLU A 303 10.88 34.63 5.71
N PRO A 304 9.73 34.79 6.37
CA PRO A 304 8.45 34.11 6.06
C PRO A 304 8.50 32.85 5.17
N THR A 305 9.42 31.92 5.42
CA THR A 305 9.59 30.72 4.59
C THR A 305 9.01 29.46 5.25
N ALA A 306 7.88 29.62 5.93
CA ALA A 306 7.15 28.52 6.56
C ALA A 306 5.65 28.68 6.36
N PHE A 307 4.99 27.57 6.08
CA PHE A 307 3.54 27.48 5.89
C PHE A 307 2.98 26.35 6.74
N LEU A 308 1.86 26.61 7.41
CA LEU A 308 1.11 25.63 8.18
C LEU A 308 -0.26 25.48 7.52
N ALA A 309 -0.59 24.27 7.07
CA ALA A 309 -1.90 23.93 6.55
C ALA A 309 -2.84 23.53 7.69
N LEU A 310 -4.07 24.01 7.61
CA LEU A 310 -5.15 23.66 8.52
C LEU A 310 -6.29 22.99 7.73
N ASP A 311 -7.06 22.10 8.38
CA ASP A 311 -8.32 21.59 7.84
C ASP A 311 -9.49 22.58 8.06
N ASP A 312 -10.70 22.14 7.69
CA ASP A 312 -11.94 22.92 7.84
C ASP A 312 -12.31 23.18 9.32
N ASP A 313 -11.87 22.31 10.23
CA ASP A 313 -12.01 22.47 11.68
C ASP A 313 -10.87 23.31 12.29
N ARG A 314 -9.99 23.88 11.46
CA ARG A 314 -8.78 24.63 11.83
C ARG A 314 -7.72 23.80 12.58
N LYS A 315 -7.75 22.48 12.50
CA LYS A 315 -6.69 21.65 13.08
C LYS A 315 -5.46 21.62 12.18
N PRO A 316 -4.24 21.62 12.74
CA PRO A 316 -3.03 21.47 11.94
C PRO A 316 -2.98 20.11 11.24
N ILE A 317 -2.90 20.10 9.91
CA ILE A 317 -2.83 18.87 9.11
C ILE A 317 -1.44 18.61 8.50
N GLY A 318 -0.62 19.65 8.43
CA GLY A 318 0.74 19.56 7.92
C GLY A 318 1.39 20.91 7.77
N TYR A 319 2.68 20.92 7.50
CA TYR A 319 3.44 22.15 7.28
C TYR A 319 4.56 21.94 6.26
N ALA A 320 5.00 23.05 5.68
CA ALA A 320 6.16 23.08 4.80
C ALA A 320 7.10 24.24 5.17
N THR A 321 8.38 24.04 4.93
CA THR A 321 9.41 25.10 4.99
C THR A 321 10.20 25.11 3.69
N TRP A 322 10.75 26.27 3.35
CA TRP A 322 11.54 26.43 2.14
C TRP A 322 12.69 27.42 2.34
N THR A 323 13.54 27.51 1.32
CA THR A 323 14.49 28.60 1.13
C THR A 323 14.23 29.24 -0.24
N VAL A 324 14.55 30.53 -0.36
CA VAL A 324 14.45 31.26 -1.63
C VAL A 324 15.87 31.51 -2.13
N SER A 325 16.14 31.10 -3.37
CA SER A 325 17.42 31.37 -4.03
C SER A 325 17.57 32.87 -4.30
N THR A 326 18.72 33.42 -3.92
CA THR A 326 19.04 34.85 -4.15
C THR A 326 19.23 35.18 -5.63
N ASP A 327 19.55 34.19 -6.46
CA ASP A 327 20.04 34.42 -7.82
C ASP A 327 18.91 34.49 -8.84
N ASN A 328 17.84 33.72 -8.62
CA ASN A 328 16.73 33.57 -9.57
C ASN A 328 15.35 33.56 -8.89
N GLY A 329 15.28 33.75 -7.57
CA GLY A 329 14.04 33.71 -6.82
C GLY A 329 13.37 32.34 -6.75
N SER A 330 14.06 31.26 -7.15
CA SER A 330 13.48 29.91 -7.11
C SER A 330 13.25 29.47 -5.67
N VAL A 331 12.15 28.77 -5.45
CA VAL A 331 11.77 28.24 -4.13
C VAL A 331 12.24 26.80 -4.04
N THR A 332 12.94 26.48 -2.96
CA THR A 332 13.33 25.10 -2.65
C THR A 332 12.71 24.67 -1.33
N LEU A 333 11.76 23.74 -1.38
CA LEU A 333 11.17 23.15 -0.17
C LEU A 333 12.25 22.39 0.60
N THR A 334 12.44 22.75 1.86
CA THR A 334 13.39 22.11 2.78
C THR A 334 12.72 21.09 3.68
N ARG A 335 11.40 21.17 3.86
CA ARG A 335 10.60 20.18 4.58
C ARG A 335 9.15 20.21 4.15
N GLN A 336 8.52 19.05 4.18
CA GLN A 336 7.07 18.90 4.12
C GLN A 336 6.67 17.76 5.08
N ALA A 337 5.86 18.06 6.09
CA ALA A 337 5.39 17.08 7.06
C ALA A 337 3.86 17.11 7.11
N ALA A 338 3.21 15.97 6.90
CA ALA A 338 1.76 15.79 7.06
C ALA A 338 1.51 14.42 7.69
N PRO A 339 1.74 14.27 9.01
CA PRO A 339 1.74 12.98 9.71
C PRO A 339 0.38 12.28 9.68
N PHE A 340 -0.69 13.03 9.49
CA PHE A 340 -2.04 12.52 9.29
C PHE A 340 -2.33 12.39 7.80
N GLY A 341 -1.36 12.05 6.94
CA GLY A 341 -1.63 11.73 5.54
C GLY A 341 -2.17 12.80 4.62
N ASN A 342 -2.30 14.03 5.10
CA ASN A 342 -2.87 15.12 4.31
C ASN A 342 -1.84 15.75 3.38
N HIS A 343 -0.92 14.98 2.81
CA HIS A 343 0.19 15.48 2.00
C HIS A 343 -0.29 16.17 0.72
N LEU A 344 -1.26 15.61 0.00
CA LEU A 344 -1.87 16.27 -1.16
C LEU A 344 -2.62 17.55 -0.78
N THR A 345 -3.34 17.54 0.34
CA THR A 345 -4.04 18.73 0.86
C THR A 345 -3.04 19.83 1.23
N LEU A 346 -1.96 19.47 1.91
CA LEU A 346 -0.83 20.37 2.21
C LEU A 346 -0.23 20.94 0.93
N GLN A 347 0.03 20.11 -0.07
CA GLN A 347 0.62 20.54 -1.34
C GLN A 347 -0.29 21.53 -2.08
N ARG A 348 -1.58 21.21 -2.25
CA ARG A 348 -2.56 22.12 -2.86
C ARG A 348 -2.74 23.42 -2.07
N ALA A 349 -2.63 23.38 -0.75
CA ALA A 349 -2.70 24.58 0.08
C ALA A 349 -1.43 25.44 -0.07
N LEU A 350 -0.27 24.80 -0.15
CA LEU A 350 1.02 25.45 -0.34
C LEU A 350 1.16 26.08 -1.73
N GLU A 351 0.71 25.39 -2.78
CA GLU A 351 0.61 25.91 -4.16
C GLU A 351 -0.20 27.22 -4.20
N ARG A 352 -1.38 27.22 -3.58
CA ARG A 352 -2.22 28.42 -3.45
C ARG A 352 -1.55 29.52 -2.64
N HIS A 353 -0.82 29.17 -1.59
CA HIS A 353 -0.14 30.13 -0.73
C HIS A 353 1.04 30.82 -1.43
N LEU A 354 1.85 30.06 -2.15
CA LEU A 354 3.02 30.58 -2.85
C LEU A 354 2.66 31.32 -4.15
N GLN A 355 1.43 31.17 -4.65
CA GLN A 355 0.90 31.86 -5.84
C GLN A 355 1.85 31.75 -7.07
N ALA A 356 2.65 30.68 -7.14
CA ALA A 356 3.89 30.72 -7.88
C ALA A 356 3.70 30.71 -9.40
N THR A 357 4.15 31.78 -10.04
CA THR A 357 4.45 31.89 -11.48
C THR A 357 5.85 31.33 -11.83
N GLY A 358 6.46 30.50 -10.96
CA GLY A 358 7.82 29.98 -11.13
C GLY A 358 8.01 28.59 -10.52
N THR A 359 9.05 27.89 -10.98
CA THR A 359 9.36 26.49 -10.62
C THR A 359 9.66 26.34 -9.14
N VAL A 360 8.87 25.52 -8.43
CA VAL A 360 9.15 25.13 -7.04
C VAL A 360 9.89 23.80 -7.08
N GLU A 361 11.08 23.75 -6.47
CA GLU A 361 11.84 22.51 -6.33
C GLU A 361 11.66 21.98 -4.90
N ALA A 362 11.57 20.67 -4.71
CA ALA A 362 11.64 20.03 -3.42
C ALA A 362 13.01 19.36 -3.26
N ASN A 363 13.71 19.71 -2.18
CA ASN A 363 14.92 19.00 -1.78
C ASN A 363 14.51 17.78 -0.96
N HIS A 364 14.74 16.60 -1.54
CA HIS A 364 14.44 15.33 -0.88
C HIS A 364 15.77 14.63 -0.57
N PRO A 365 16.23 14.63 0.70
CA PRO A 365 17.46 13.95 1.07
C PRO A 365 17.40 12.44 0.78
N CYS A 366 16.20 11.85 0.67
CA CYS A 366 15.96 10.44 0.37
C CYS A 366 15.51 10.16 -1.08
N SER A 367 15.63 11.12 -2.02
CA SER A 367 15.28 10.90 -3.44
C SER A 367 16.53 10.79 -4.32
N ALA A 368 16.46 9.92 -5.34
CA ALA A 368 17.54 9.72 -6.32
C ALA A 368 17.88 10.99 -7.13
N ARG A 369 17.00 12.00 -7.09
CA ARG A 369 17.30 13.37 -7.52
C ARG A 369 17.20 14.25 -6.27
N ALA A 370 18.32 14.79 -5.81
CA ALA A 370 18.35 15.69 -4.65
C ALA A 370 17.37 16.87 -4.81
N ARG A 371 17.07 17.26 -6.05
CA ARG A 371 16.07 18.25 -6.45
C ARG A 371 15.05 17.62 -7.39
N GLN A 372 13.77 17.72 -7.05
CA GLN A 372 12.65 17.38 -7.94
C GLN A 372 11.77 18.61 -8.11
N ALA A 373 11.20 18.81 -9.30
CA ALA A 373 10.12 19.79 -9.44
C ALA A 373 8.96 19.33 -8.55
N ALA A 374 8.56 20.19 -7.63
CA ALA A 374 7.35 20.01 -6.85
C ALA A 374 6.14 20.34 -7.72
N TRP A 375 6.21 21.46 -8.47
CA TRP A 375 5.32 21.88 -9.56
C TRP A 375 5.91 23.07 -10.33
#